data_AF-A0A3D5PCG7-F1
#
_entry.id   AF-A0A3D5PCG7-F1
#
_cell.length_a   1.000
_cell.length_b   1.000
_cell.length_c   1.000
_cell.angle_alpha   90.00
_cell.angle_beta   90.00
_cell.angle_gamma   90.00
#
_symmetry.space_group_name_H-M   'P 1'
#
loop_
_entity.id
_entity.type
_entity.pdbx_description
1 polymer ?
#
loop_
_entity_poly.entity_id
_entity_poly.type
_entity_poly.pdbx_seq_one_letter_code
_entity_poly.pdbx_strand_id
1 'polypeptide(L)'
;MSTYVTFQSMGSVMRHICWLVLPAFSHSLKNFCWARRNTRKLLLPYFPSCFGCVLFQYTGVQAIRLCICSFKGRPNIMKAFMKKCPLVMVTIVIALVVAATVVVKSFAFPAAGNKAQETHGNVSSSLPQSAVSSSCAPSNVAGSSKTVSSAGSAASHVQHKPGSSAQKRASGFKSSGKEYFSDALFVGDSLTEGFKDYGGIDNASYFCHVGLSIYQLFEHPKTDFSTGLTLEQTLRKKKYGKIYMLLGINEIGTGSTDYFVRHYSNAVTKIRSLQPDAVIYIQSILYVTPSKASGESVFNNTNVRKRNNGLKTLADGKNVFYLNIDSAIDDGNGNMHEEYSGDGVHLKAKYYPLLSTYIEEHTV
;
A
#
# COMPACT_ATOMS: atom_id res chain seq x y z
N MET A 1 -31.42 17.72 -29.89
CA MET A 1 -30.08 17.58 -29.27
C MET A 1 -29.85 18.77 -28.33
N SER A 2 -30.03 18.63 -27.00
CA SER A 2 -29.55 19.66 -26.04
C SER A 2 -29.49 19.19 -24.57
N THR A 3 -29.20 17.91 -24.32
CA THR A 3 -29.18 17.33 -22.94
C THR A 3 -27.97 16.45 -22.64
N TYR A 4 -27.07 16.23 -23.61
CA TYR A 4 -25.90 15.34 -23.46
C TYR A 4 -24.58 16.04 -23.12
N VAL A 5 -24.51 17.38 -23.20
CA VAL A 5 -23.25 18.14 -23.00
C VAL A 5 -23.03 18.52 -21.51
N THR A 6 -24.10 18.63 -20.71
CA THR A 6 -23.99 19.07 -19.30
C THR A 6 -23.43 18.02 -18.34
N PHE A 7 -23.50 16.72 -18.68
CA PHE A 7 -23.04 15.64 -17.80
C PHE A 7 -21.50 15.49 -17.72
N GLN A 8 -20.75 15.86 -18.76
CA GLN A 8 -19.28 15.78 -18.73
C GLN A 8 -18.64 16.87 -17.85
N SER A 9 -19.26 18.05 -17.75
CA SER A 9 -18.76 19.16 -16.91
C SER A 9 -18.81 18.84 -15.41
N MET A 10 -19.96 18.35 -14.91
CA MET A 10 -20.14 18.00 -13.49
C MET A 10 -19.20 16.87 -13.03
N GLY A 11 -18.89 15.92 -13.93
CA GLY A 11 -17.97 14.81 -13.66
C GLY A 11 -16.49 15.21 -13.50
N SER A 12 -16.10 16.41 -13.91
CA SER A 12 -14.75 16.96 -13.67
C SER A 12 -14.68 17.69 -12.32
N VAL A 13 -15.69 18.53 -12.04
CA VAL A 13 -15.79 19.30 -10.79
C VAL A 13 -15.86 18.38 -9.56
N MET A 14 -16.66 17.30 -9.60
CA MET A 14 -16.70 16.33 -8.49
C MET A 14 -15.37 15.60 -8.27
N ARG A 15 -14.55 15.39 -9.32
CA ARG A 15 -13.23 14.75 -9.19
C ARG A 15 -12.21 15.67 -8.51
N HIS A 16 -12.21 16.97 -8.82
CA HIS A 16 -11.36 17.93 -8.10
C HIS A 16 -11.79 18.16 -6.64
N ILE A 17 -13.10 18.21 -6.36
CA ILE A 17 -13.59 18.31 -4.96
C ILE A 17 -13.19 17.06 -4.16
N CYS A 18 -13.26 15.87 -4.75
CA CYS A 18 -12.84 14.63 -4.08
C CYS A 18 -11.32 14.65 -3.76
N TRP A 19 -10.49 15.11 -4.70
CA TRP A 19 -9.03 15.20 -4.52
C TRP A 19 -8.61 16.17 -3.41
N LEU A 20 -9.33 17.28 -3.22
CA LEU A 20 -9.03 18.30 -2.20
C LEU A 20 -9.52 17.92 -0.79
N VAL A 21 -10.54 17.07 -0.66
CA VAL A 21 -11.19 16.76 0.64
C VAL A 21 -10.71 15.43 1.27
N LEU A 22 -10.20 14.50 0.47
CA LEU A 22 -9.72 13.19 0.93
C LEU A 22 -8.64 13.22 2.04
N PRO A 23 -7.66 14.17 2.06
CA PRO A 23 -6.66 14.22 3.14
C PRO A 23 -7.27 14.40 4.54
N ALA A 24 -8.34 15.20 4.64
CA ALA A 24 -8.98 15.55 5.91
C ALA A 24 -9.80 14.41 6.53
N PHE A 25 -10.33 13.49 5.71
CA PHE A 25 -11.15 12.37 6.20
C PHE A 25 -10.33 11.23 6.80
N SER A 26 -9.05 11.07 6.40
CA SER A 26 -8.19 9.97 6.88
C SER A 26 -7.97 9.98 8.40
N HIS A 27 -7.86 11.17 9.00
CA HIS A 27 -7.65 11.34 10.43
C HIS A 27 -8.93 11.04 11.24
N SER A 28 -10.09 11.42 10.71
CA SER A 28 -11.39 11.19 11.36
C SER A 28 -11.78 9.70 11.36
N LEU A 29 -11.49 8.97 10.28
CA LEU A 29 -11.68 7.52 10.21
C LEU A 29 -10.78 6.74 11.19
N LYS A 30 -9.54 7.19 11.40
CA LYS A 30 -8.63 6.61 12.42
C LYS A 30 -9.21 6.78 13.83
N ASN A 31 -9.70 7.97 14.17
CA ASN A 31 -10.36 8.24 15.45
C ASN A 31 -11.66 7.44 15.63
N PHE A 32 -12.44 7.25 14.56
CA PHE A 32 -13.66 6.43 14.60
C PHE A 32 -13.36 4.94 14.80
N CYS A 33 -12.33 4.40 14.14
CA CYS A 33 -11.89 3.02 14.34
C CYS A 33 -11.31 2.78 15.74
N TRP A 34 -10.56 3.75 16.29
CA TRP A 34 -10.05 3.72 17.66
C TRP A 34 -11.20 3.75 18.69
N ALA A 35 -12.18 4.66 18.52
CA ALA A 35 -13.36 4.73 19.37
C ALA A 35 -14.20 3.44 19.34
N ARG A 36 -14.35 2.82 18.15
CA ARG A 36 -15.02 1.51 17.97
C ARG A 36 -14.26 0.36 18.65
N ARG A 37 -12.93 0.41 18.68
CA ARG A 37 -12.06 -0.60 19.32
C ARG A 37 -12.12 -0.51 20.85
N ASN A 38 -12.18 0.71 21.42
CA ASN A 38 -12.29 0.91 22.88
C ASN A 38 -13.72 0.72 23.43
N THR A 39 -14.77 1.12 22.70
CA THR A 39 -16.17 0.87 23.13
C THR A 39 -16.50 -0.62 23.18
N ARG A 40 -15.95 -1.45 22.26
CA ARG A 40 -16.07 -2.92 22.35
C ARG A 40 -15.46 -3.51 23.62
N LYS A 41 -14.35 -2.97 24.14
CA LYS A 41 -13.73 -3.44 25.39
C LYS A 41 -14.54 -3.07 26.64
N LEU A 42 -15.31 -1.98 26.59
CA LEU A 42 -16.12 -1.48 27.72
C LEU A 42 -17.53 -2.10 27.84
N LEU A 43 -18.06 -2.70 26.76
CA LEU A 43 -19.45 -3.18 26.70
C LEU A 43 -19.61 -4.70 26.63
N LEU A 44 -18.52 -5.47 26.50
CA LEU A 44 -18.58 -6.93 26.43
C LEU A 44 -19.18 -7.67 27.64
N PRO A 45 -19.13 -7.17 28.91
CA PRO A 45 -19.74 -7.89 30.03
C PRO A 45 -21.27 -7.66 30.20
N TYR A 46 -21.93 -6.91 29.31
CA TYR A 46 -23.34 -6.50 29.51
C TYR A 46 -24.35 -6.99 28.46
N PHE A 47 -23.93 -7.72 27.41
CA PHE A 47 -24.86 -8.23 26.38
C PHE A 47 -24.46 -9.61 25.84
N PRO A 48 -25.07 -10.71 26.32
CA PRO A 48 -25.00 -12.00 25.65
C PRO A 48 -26.00 -12.07 24.47
N SER A 49 -25.54 -12.60 23.34
CA SER A 49 -26.32 -13.22 22.25
C SER A 49 -27.61 -12.53 21.75
N CYS A 50 -27.56 -11.94 20.55
CA CYS A 50 -28.69 -11.97 19.62
C CYS A 50 -28.25 -11.93 18.14
N PHE A 51 -28.72 -12.93 17.40
CA PHE A 51 -28.98 -13.05 15.97
C PHE A 51 -28.52 -11.97 14.96
N GLY A 52 -27.95 -12.47 13.85
CA GLY A 52 -28.57 -12.28 12.54
C GLY A 52 -28.05 -11.13 11.67
N CYS A 53 -27.45 -11.47 10.52
CA CYS A 53 -27.26 -10.53 9.42
C CYS A 53 -28.60 -10.11 8.80
N VAL A 54 -28.76 -8.83 8.47
CA VAL A 54 -29.53 -8.37 7.31
C VAL A 54 -28.73 -7.28 6.60
N LEU A 55 -28.71 -7.33 5.26
CA LEU A 55 -28.15 -6.31 4.38
C LEU A 55 -28.71 -4.92 4.71
N PHE A 56 -27.93 -3.85 4.55
CA PHE A 56 -28.43 -2.62 3.92
C PHE A 56 -27.27 -1.72 3.46
N GLN A 57 -27.00 -1.69 2.16
CA GLN A 57 -26.56 -0.46 1.53
C GLN A 57 -27.77 0.48 1.49
N TYR A 58 -27.66 1.70 2.02
CA TYR A 58 -28.21 2.98 1.49
C TYR A 58 -28.22 4.09 2.57
N THR A 59 -27.80 5.29 2.16
CA THR A 59 -28.03 6.64 2.73
C THR A 59 -27.99 6.88 4.27
N GLY A 60 -26.92 7.54 4.72
CA GLY A 60 -26.64 7.87 6.14
C GLY A 60 -27.54 8.91 6.84
N VAL A 61 -28.76 9.17 6.36
CA VAL A 61 -29.69 10.13 6.99
C VAL A 61 -30.40 9.51 8.20
N GLN A 62 -30.68 8.20 8.21
CA GLN A 62 -31.31 7.55 9.37
C GLN A 62 -30.35 7.34 10.56
N ALA A 63 -29.05 7.14 10.31
CA ALA A 63 -28.05 6.99 11.37
C ALA A 63 -27.95 8.24 12.27
N ILE A 64 -28.14 9.44 11.70
CA ILE A 64 -28.17 10.70 12.44
C ILE A 64 -29.42 10.79 13.33
N ARG A 65 -30.58 10.33 12.84
CA ARG A 65 -31.82 10.25 13.65
C ARG A 65 -31.66 9.32 14.86
N LEU A 66 -31.08 8.14 14.67
CA LEU A 66 -30.76 7.19 15.75
C LEU A 66 -29.76 7.77 16.76
N CYS A 67 -28.74 8.50 16.30
CA CYS A 67 -27.75 9.12 17.18
C CYS A 67 -28.38 10.25 18.03
N ILE A 68 -29.19 11.12 17.43
CA ILE A 68 -29.86 12.24 18.14
C ILE A 68 -30.91 11.72 19.14
N CYS A 69 -31.65 10.66 18.81
CA CYS A 69 -32.61 10.05 19.74
C CYS A 69 -31.94 9.44 20.99
N SER A 70 -30.67 9.02 20.91
CA SER A 70 -29.95 8.38 22.02
C SER A 70 -29.43 9.35 23.11
N PHE A 71 -29.47 10.67 22.87
CA PHE A 71 -28.94 11.68 23.81
C PHE A 71 -30.01 12.46 24.61
N LYS A 72 -31.30 12.21 24.39
CA LYS A 72 -32.37 12.76 25.24
C LYS A 72 -32.38 12.09 26.63
N GLY A 73 -31.56 12.59 27.55
CA GLY A 73 -31.63 12.23 28.96
C GLY A 73 -30.39 12.41 29.84
N ARG A 74 -29.22 12.80 29.31
CA ARG A 74 -27.95 12.85 30.10
C ARG A 74 -27.14 14.15 29.93
N PRO A 75 -27.57 15.29 30.51
CA PRO A 75 -26.94 16.60 30.32
C PRO A 75 -25.48 16.68 30.81
N ASN A 76 -25.09 15.85 31.78
CA ASN A 76 -23.73 15.85 32.34
C ASN A 76 -22.68 15.30 31.37
N ILE A 77 -23.04 14.38 30.47
CA ILE A 77 -22.13 13.82 29.47
C ILE A 77 -21.77 14.88 28.43
N MET A 78 -22.75 15.69 28.00
CA MET A 78 -22.51 16.77 27.04
C MET A 78 -21.61 17.87 27.64
N LYS A 79 -21.80 18.23 28.92
CA LYS A 79 -20.87 19.15 29.62
C LYS A 79 -19.44 18.58 29.72
N ALA A 80 -19.29 17.29 30.02
CA ALA A 80 -17.98 16.64 30.09
C ALA A 80 -17.28 16.55 28.72
N PHE A 81 -18.03 16.32 27.65
CA PHE A 81 -17.53 16.30 26.28
C PHE A 81 -17.10 17.70 25.81
N MET A 82 -17.95 18.70 26.01
CA MET A 82 -17.64 20.11 25.68
C MET A 82 -16.38 20.62 26.40
N LYS A 83 -16.12 20.17 27.64
CA LYS A 83 -14.93 20.58 28.41
C LYS A 83 -13.62 19.91 27.96
N LYS A 84 -13.67 18.82 27.19
CA LYS A 84 -12.48 18.05 26.75
C LYS A 84 -12.08 18.26 25.29
N CYS A 85 -12.95 18.85 24.46
CA CYS A 85 -12.71 18.98 23.01
C CYS A 85 -13.04 20.37 22.46
N PRO A 86 -12.37 21.46 22.90
CA PRO A 86 -12.61 22.81 22.38
C PRO A 86 -12.37 22.91 20.86
N LEU A 87 -11.38 22.19 20.32
CA LEU A 87 -11.13 22.11 18.88
C LEU A 87 -12.34 21.59 18.09
N VAL A 88 -13.07 20.62 18.63
CA VAL A 88 -14.25 20.03 17.96
C VAL A 88 -15.38 21.06 17.87
N MET A 89 -15.59 21.85 18.92
CA MET A 89 -16.56 22.95 18.90
C MET A 89 -16.18 24.02 17.87
N VAL A 90 -14.90 24.40 17.79
CA VAL A 90 -14.41 25.34 16.77
C VAL A 90 -14.66 24.78 15.36
N THR A 91 -14.37 23.50 15.09
CA THR A 91 -14.66 22.90 13.77
C THR A 91 -16.15 22.82 13.44
N ILE A 92 -17.03 22.58 14.42
CA ILE A 92 -18.49 22.56 14.22
C ILE A 92 -19.00 23.98 13.92
N VAL A 93 -18.55 24.99 14.66
CA VAL A 93 -18.93 26.39 14.43
C VAL A 93 -18.45 26.88 13.06
N ILE A 94 -17.20 26.58 12.68
CA ILE A 94 -16.68 26.90 11.34
C ILE A 94 -17.52 26.21 10.26
N ALA A 95 -17.84 24.93 10.41
CA ALA A 95 -18.68 24.20 9.45
C ALA A 95 -20.08 24.81 9.30
N LEU A 96 -20.70 25.26 10.40
CA LEU A 96 -22.01 25.92 10.38
C LEU A 96 -21.96 27.32 9.73
N VAL A 97 -20.90 28.10 9.97
CA VAL A 97 -20.70 29.42 9.34
C VAL A 97 -20.43 29.27 7.83
N VAL A 98 -19.63 28.27 7.43
CA VAL A 98 -19.41 27.95 6.01
C VAL A 98 -20.72 27.49 5.35
N ALA A 99 -21.51 26.63 6.00
CA ALA A 99 -22.81 26.22 5.47
C ALA A 99 -23.77 27.41 5.29
N ALA A 100 -23.86 28.31 6.28
CA ALA A 100 -24.72 29.49 6.22
C ALA A 100 -24.29 30.47 5.09
N THR A 101 -22.99 30.70 4.92
CA THR A 101 -22.47 31.61 3.88
C THR A 101 -22.63 31.05 2.46
N VAL A 102 -22.57 29.72 2.29
CA VAL A 102 -22.91 29.05 1.01
C VAL A 102 -24.40 29.22 0.71
N VAL A 103 -25.28 29.01 1.69
CA VAL A 103 -26.74 29.19 1.51
C VAL A 103 -27.08 30.64 1.12
N VAL A 104 -26.51 31.64 1.79
CA VAL A 104 -26.76 33.06 1.44
C VAL A 104 -26.30 33.39 0.02
N LYS A 105 -25.15 32.87 -0.43
CA LYS A 105 -24.68 33.06 -1.83
C LYS A 105 -25.55 32.33 -2.86
N SER A 106 -26.25 31.26 -2.48
CA SER A 106 -27.13 30.51 -3.39
C SER A 106 -28.51 31.15 -3.61
N PHE A 107 -28.88 32.20 -2.86
CA PHE A 107 -30.16 32.90 -3.00
C PHE A 107 -30.05 34.34 -3.55
N ALA A 108 -28.87 34.75 -4.01
CA ALA A 108 -28.68 36.03 -4.68
C ALA A 108 -29.19 35.98 -6.14
N PHE A 109 -30.44 36.40 -6.37
CA PHE A 109 -31.01 36.57 -7.71
C PHE A 109 -30.32 37.71 -8.48
N PRO A 110 -29.85 37.49 -9.72
CA PRO A 110 -29.63 38.55 -10.69
C PRO A 110 -30.97 38.98 -11.28
N ALA A 111 -31.26 40.28 -11.25
CA ALA A 111 -32.43 40.84 -11.94
C ALA A 111 -32.28 40.78 -13.47
N ALA A 112 -33.40 40.74 -14.19
CA ALA A 112 -33.42 40.65 -15.64
C ALA A 112 -32.92 41.94 -16.33
N GLY A 113 -32.19 41.76 -17.44
CA GLY A 113 -31.79 42.82 -18.38
C GLY A 113 -31.71 42.21 -19.79
N ASN A 114 -32.27 42.89 -20.80
CA ASN A 114 -32.75 42.24 -22.03
C ASN A 114 -32.10 42.81 -23.30
N LYS A 115 -32.02 41.97 -24.35
CA LYS A 115 -31.83 42.27 -25.79
C LYS A 115 -30.54 42.95 -26.31
N ALA A 116 -29.96 42.34 -27.36
CA ALA A 116 -29.97 42.83 -28.76
C ALA A 116 -28.70 42.45 -29.54
N GLN A 117 -28.82 42.43 -30.86
CA GLN A 117 -27.89 41.88 -31.87
C GLN A 117 -27.76 42.93 -33.00
N GLU A 118 -26.58 43.14 -33.59
CA GLU A 118 -26.44 43.48 -35.03
C GLU A 118 -24.99 43.40 -35.57
N THR A 119 -24.83 43.67 -36.87
CA THR A 119 -23.83 43.09 -37.81
C THR A 119 -22.93 44.10 -38.56
N HIS A 120 -22.15 43.61 -39.54
CA HIS A 120 -21.26 44.29 -40.53
C HIS A 120 -19.83 44.54 -40.02
N GLY A 121 -18.72 44.37 -40.75
CA GLY A 121 -18.31 44.22 -42.18
C GLY A 121 -16.81 44.63 -42.23
N ASN A 122 -15.96 44.51 -43.25
CA ASN A 122 -16.04 44.09 -44.65
C ASN A 122 -14.57 44.03 -45.25
N VAL A 123 -14.33 43.38 -46.41
CA VAL A 123 -13.12 43.42 -47.32
C VAL A 123 -11.72 43.09 -46.71
N SER A 124 -10.74 42.42 -47.34
CA SER A 124 -10.35 42.40 -48.76
C SER A 124 -9.43 41.23 -49.16
N SER A 125 -9.15 41.12 -50.46
CA SER A 125 -8.50 40.02 -51.18
C SER A 125 -7.06 40.32 -51.64
N SER A 126 -6.24 39.28 -51.87
CA SER A 126 -5.65 38.98 -53.19
C SER A 126 -4.69 37.78 -53.18
N LEU A 127 -4.58 37.13 -54.34
CA LEU A 127 -3.76 35.96 -54.71
C LEU A 127 -2.74 36.42 -55.77
N PRO A 128 -1.63 35.68 -56.08
CA PRO A 128 -1.72 34.63 -57.09
C PRO A 128 -0.80 33.41 -56.94
N GLN A 129 -1.12 32.36 -57.71
CA GLN A 129 -0.36 31.12 -57.91
C GLN A 129 0.51 31.17 -59.18
N SER A 130 1.49 30.27 -59.30
CA SER A 130 1.79 29.40 -60.48
C SER A 130 2.90 28.40 -60.09
N ALA A 131 2.73 27.07 -60.20
CA ALA A 131 2.85 26.20 -61.39
C ALA A 131 4.33 25.95 -61.80
N VAL A 132 4.82 24.81 -62.32
CA VAL A 132 4.25 23.61 -63.00
C VAL A 132 5.15 22.36 -62.76
N SER A 133 4.73 21.17 -63.23
CA SER A 133 5.56 20.02 -63.71
C SER A 133 6.03 18.92 -62.71
N SER A 134 6.20 17.64 -63.08
CA SER A 134 5.44 16.69 -63.95
C SER A 134 6.11 15.29 -63.96
N SER A 135 5.34 14.21 -64.23
CA SER A 135 5.80 12.84 -64.63
C SER A 135 6.55 11.96 -63.60
N CYS A 136 6.70 10.64 -63.72
CA CYS A 136 5.83 9.55 -64.25
C CYS A 136 6.36 8.15 -63.81
N ALA A 137 5.50 7.32 -63.22
CA ALA A 137 5.40 5.85 -63.41
C ALA A 137 6.58 4.88 -63.00
N PRO A 138 6.34 3.55 -62.90
CA PRO A 138 7.13 2.63 -62.04
C PRO A 138 7.75 1.41 -62.78
N SER A 139 8.40 0.48 -62.05
CA SER A 139 8.50 -0.95 -62.44
C SER A 139 8.86 -1.92 -61.29
N ASN A 140 8.38 -3.16 -61.42
CA ASN A 140 8.56 -4.29 -60.49
C ASN A 140 9.85 -5.09 -60.76
N VAL A 141 10.31 -5.88 -59.78
CA VAL A 141 10.99 -7.18 -60.00
C VAL A 141 10.53 -8.21 -58.97
N ALA A 142 10.28 -9.46 -59.40
CA ALA A 142 9.90 -10.64 -58.58
C ALA A 142 11.16 -11.38 -58.05
N GLY A 143 11.15 -12.49 -57.29
CA GLY A 143 10.15 -13.42 -56.78
C GLY A 143 10.78 -14.80 -56.47
N SER A 144 10.03 -15.76 -55.88
CA SER A 144 10.47 -17.13 -55.48
C SER A 144 11.39 -17.15 -54.24
N SER A 145 11.37 -18.11 -53.30
CA SER A 145 10.69 -19.43 -53.13
C SER A 145 10.65 -19.77 -51.61
N LYS A 146 10.01 -20.80 -51.03
CA LYS A 146 9.21 -21.96 -51.49
C LYS A 146 8.30 -22.47 -50.32
N THR A 147 7.60 -23.60 -50.48
CA THR A 147 6.85 -24.33 -49.43
C THR A 147 7.28 -25.81 -49.31
N VAL A 148 6.91 -26.47 -48.18
CA VAL A 148 6.39 -27.87 -48.02
C VAL A 148 6.99 -28.71 -46.85
N SER A 149 6.08 -29.35 -46.09
CA SER A 149 6.17 -30.57 -45.22
C SER A 149 6.85 -30.63 -43.84
N SER A 150 6.02 -30.64 -42.80
CA SER A 150 5.60 -31.83 -42.00
C SER A 150 6.59 -33.00 -41.72
N ALA A 151 6.98 -33.14 -40.45
CA ALA A 151 7.00 -34.37 -39.62
C ALA A 151 7.16 -33.93 -38.13
N GLY A 152 6.71 -34.62 -37.08
CA GLY A 152 6.21 -35.99 -36.99
C GLY A 152 7.07 -36.80 -36.00
N SER A 153 6.95 -36.58 -34.68
CA SER A 153 7.56 -37.44 -33.67
C SER A 153 6.78 -37.40 -32.35
N ALA A 154 6.37 -38.59 -31.89
CA ALA A 154 5.68 -38.79 -30.63
C ALA A 154 6.68 -39.00 -29.49
N ALA A 155 6.37 -38.47 -28.30
CA ALA A 155 7.03 -38.84 -27.06
C ALA A 155 5.99 -38.99 -25.94
N SER A 156 5.78 -40.25 -25.57
CA SER A 156 5.04 -40.83 -24.45
C SER A 156 4.39 -39.92 -23.40
N HIS A 157 3.09 -40.13 -23.22
CA HIS A 157 2.28 -39.63 -22.13
C HIS A 157 2.74 -40.23 -20.78
N VAL A 158 3.47 -39.46 -19.96
CA VAL A 158 3.77 -39.83 -18.56
C VAL A 158 2.84 -39.05 -17.65
N GLN A 159 2.05 -39.76 -16.83
CA GLN A 159 1.19 -39.14 -15.81
C GLN A 159 2.04 -38.62 -14.65
N HIS A 160 2.12 -37.30 -14.47
CA HIS A 160 2.61 -36.72 -13.22
C HIS A 160 1.46 -36.49 -12.23
N LYS A 161 1.31 -37.44 -11.30
CA LYS A 161 0.60 -37.25 -10.03
C LYS A 161 1.37 -36.19 -9.19
N PRO A 162 0.70 -35.30 -8.44
CA PRO A 162 1.38 -34.19 -7.76
C PRO A 162 2.36 -34.68 -6.71
N GLY A 163 3.66 -34.52 -6.99
CA GLY A 163 4.74 -34.80 -6.06
C GLY A 163 4.97 -33.59 -5.16
N SER A 164 4.78 -33.78 -3.85
CA SER A 164 5.16 -32.80 -2.83
C SER A 164 6.64 -32.44 -2.96
N SER A 165 6.95 -31.23 -3.43
CA SER A 165 8.29 -30.68 -3.42
C SER A 165 8.61 -30.17 -2.02
N ALA A 166 8.86 -31.10 -1.09
CA ALA A 166 9.48 -30.79 0.19
C ALA A 166 10.89 -30.22 -0.06
N GLN A 167 10.97 -28.90 -0.18
CA GLN A 167 12.22 -28.20 -0.45
C GLN A 167 13.20 -28.47 0.68
N LYS A 168 14.31 -29.15 0.34
CA LYS A 168 15.37 -29.58 1.26
C LYS A 168 15.77 -28.42 2.19
N ARG A 169 15.45 -28.54 3.48
CA ARG A 169 15.73 -27.51 4.50
C ARG A 169 17.18 -27.05 4.39
N ALA A 170 17.39 -25.73 4.36
CA ALA A 170 18.72 -25.15 4.44
C ALA A 170 19.34 -25.56 5.79
N SER A 171 20.47 -26.28 5.74
CA SER A 171 21.13 -26.81 6.93
C SER A 171 21.68 -25.67 7.78
N GLY A 172 21.04 -25.41 8.92
CA GLY A 172 21.46 -24.36 9.86
C GLY A 172 20.31 -23.78 10.69
N PHE A 173 19.07 -23.82 10.17
CA PHE A 173 17.90 -23.32 10.88
C PHE A 173 17.20 -24.39 11.73
N LYS A 174 16.61 -23.96 12.85
CA LYS A 174 15.77 -24.74 13.78
C LYS A 174 14.43 -24.04 14.02
N SER A 175 13.47 -24.78 14.57
CA SER A 175 12.22 -24.19 15.07
C SER A 175 12.38 -23.69 16.51
N SER A 176 11.66 -22.64 16.89
CA SER A 176 11.61 -22.10 18.25
C SER A 176 10.24 -21.49 18.55
N GLY A 177 9.86 -21.41 19.82
CA GLY A 177 8.62 -20.75 20.24
C GLY A 177 8.76 -19.23 20.29
N LYS A 178 7.66 -18.56 20.63
CA LYS A 178 7.57 -17.09 20.62
C LYS A 178 8.51 -16.43 21.63
N GLU A 179 8.88 -17.12 22.71
CA GLU A 179 9.86 -16.66 23.70
C GLU A 179 11.21 -16.27 23.08
N TYR A 180 11.60 -16.91 21.98
CA TYR A 180 12.82 -16.64 21.21
C TYR A 180 12.91 -15.18 20.70
N PHE A 181 11.77 -14.49 20.55
CA PHE A 181 11.70 -13.13 20.01
C PHE A 181 11.66 -12.03 21.08
N SER A 182 11.78 -12.37 22.36
CA SER A 182 11.73 -11.41 23.48
C SER A 182 12.86 -10.37 23.46
N ASP A 183 14.01 -10.71 22.89
CA ASP A 183 15.18 -9.86 22.64
C ASP A 183 15.31 -9.46 21.15
N ALA A 184 14.29 -9.69 20.33
CA ALA A 184 14.30 -9.36 18.91
C ALA A 184 13.86 -7.90 18.65
N LEU A 185 14.44 -7.31 17.60
CA LEU A 185 13.95 -6.08 16.96
C LEU A 185 13.56 -6.35 15.51
N PHE A 186 12.30 -6.11 15.15
CA PHE A 186 11.87 -6.07 13.76
C PHE A 186 12.00 -4.64 13.21
N VAL A 187 12.71 -4.48 12.09
CA VAL A 187 12.98 -3.22 11.40
C VAL A 187 12.37 -3.31 10.00
N GLY A 188 11.43 -2.43 9.66
CA GLY A 188 10.83 -2.52 8.33
C GLY A 188 9.71 -1.55 7.98
N ASP A 189 9.08 -1.81 6.84
CA ASP A 189 8.04 -0.97 6.24
C ASP A 189 6.61 -1.35 6.68
N SER A 190 5.60 -1.03 5.85
CA SER A 190 4.19 -1.37 6.08
C SER A 190 3.93 -2.87 6.18
N LEU A 191 4.77 -3.73 5.59
CA LEU A 191 4.67 -5.18 5.77
C LEU A 191 5.11 -5.60 7.18
N THR A 192 6.09 -4.90 7.75
CA THR A 192 6.49 -5.12 9.16
C THR A 192 5.49 -4.52 10.13
N GLU A 193 4.84 -3.39 9.79
CA GLU A 193 3.73 -2.82 10.56
C GLU A 193 2.51 -3.76 10.55
N GLY A 194 2.19 -4.37 9.41
CA GLY A 194 1.16 -5.41 9.33
C GLY A 194 1.54 -6.71 10.07
N PHE A 195 2.82 -7.11 10.04
CA PHE A 195 3.33 -8.25 10.81
C PHE A 195 3.24 -8.01 12.32
N LYS A 196 3.55 -6.80 12.78
CA LYS A 196 3.34 -6.36 14.17
C LYS A 196 1.87 -6.45 14.60
N ASP A 197 0.95 -6.00 13.74
CA ASP A 197 -0.48 -5.95 14.06
C ASP A 197 -1.20 -7.31 13.94
N TYR A 198 -0.69 -8.25 13.13
CA TYR A 198 -1.40 -9.49 12.74
C TYR A 198 -0.58 -10.79 12.82
N GLY A 199 0.74 -10.72 12.97
CA GLY A 199 1.62 -11.89 13.10
C GLY A 199 1.62 -12.51 14.49
N GLY A 200 1.25 -11.75 15.54
CA GLY A 200 1.10 -12.25 16.90
C GLY A 200 2.41 -12.62 17.60
N ILE A 201 3.53 -11.97 17.25
CA ILE A 201 4.79 -12.00 18.01
C ILE A 201 4.85 -10.74 18.88
N ASP A 202 4.02 -10.71 19.91
CA ASP A 202 3.72 -9.51 20.70
C ASP A 202 4.84 -9.11 21.68
N ASN A 203 5.77 -10.03 21.96
CA ASN A 203 6.89 -9.85 22.89
C ASN A 203 8.16 -9.26 22.24
N ALA A 204 8.18 -9.08 20.91
CA ALA A 204 9.28 -8.47 20.19
C ALA A 204 9.24 -6.93 20.25
N SER A 205 10.37 -6.30 19.97
CA SER A 205 10.44 -4.85 19.73
C SER A 205 10.28 -4.55 18.23
N TYR A 206 9.73 -3.38 17.90
CA TYR A 206 9.45 -2.99 16.51
C TYR A 206 9.90 -1.56 16.23
N PHE A 207 10.64 -1.37 15.14
CA PHE A 207 10.94 -0.08 14.52
C PHE A 207 10.42 -0.12 13.08
N CYS A 208 9.18 0.32 12.87
CA CYS A 208 8.52 0.20 11.57
C CYS A 208 7.62 1.38 11.23
N HIS A 209 7.54 1.70 9.94
CA HIS A 209 6.65 2.73 9.41
C HIS A 209 6.11 2.33 8.04
N VAL A 210 4.84 2.63 7.76
CA VAL A 210 4.33 2.72 6.38
C VAL A 210 5.30 3.53 5.50
N GLY A 211 5.78 2.90 4.42
CA GLY A 211 6.74 3.53 3.50
C GLY A 211 8.10 3.86 4.14
N LEU A 212 8.58 3.07 5.11
CA LEU A 212 9.98 3.12 5.52
C LEU A 212 10.87 2.65 4.36
N SER A 213 11.94 3.39 4.11
CA SER A 213 12.94 3.07 3.09
C SER A 213 14.26 2.64 3.72
N ILE A 214 15.05 1.81 3.03
CA ILE A 214 16.42 1.49 3.46
C ILE A 214 17.29 2.75 3.60
N TYR A 215 17.08 3.75 2.74
CA TYR A 215 17.77 5.06 2.78
C TYR A 215 17.39 5.90 4.02
N GLN A 216 16.29 5.56 4.69
CA GLN A 216 15.74 6.27 5.84
C GLN A 216 16.10 5.64 7.21
N LEU A 217 17.01 4.66 7.23
CA LEU A 217 17.49 4.07 8.49
C LEU A 217 18.59 4.92 9.15
N PHE A 218 19.55 5.42 8.37
CA PHE A 218 20.74 6.12 8.89
C PHE A 218 21.13 7.38 8.11
N GLU A 219 20.89 7.45 6.79
CA GLU A 219 21.25 8.63 5.98
C GLU A 219 20.21 9.75 6.11
N HIS A 220 18.93 9.40 6.02
CA HIS A 220 17.81 10.31 6.28
C HIS A 220 16.89 9.74 7.37
N PRO A 221 17.37 9.64 8.62
CA PRO A 221 16.76 8.82 9.66
C PRO A 221 15.35 9.31 10.03
N LYS A 222 14.35 8.45 9.85
CA LYS A 222 13.03 8.63 10.47
C LYS A 222 13.09 8.33 11.98
N THR A 223 12.16 8.91 12.73
CA THR A 223 11.95 8.63 14.15
C THR A 223 10.70 7.79 14.35
N ASP A 224 10.77 6.75 15.20
CA ASP A 224 9.63 5.93 15.58
C ASP A 224 8.52 6.80 16.20
N PHE A 225 7.27 6.59 15.79
CA PHE A 225 6.14 7.41 16.22
C PHE A 225 5.80 7.25 17.71
N SER A 226 6.17 6.13 18.34
CA SER A 226 5.81 5.83 19.73
C SER A 226 6.85 6.32 20.75
N THR A 227 8.13 6.31 20.36
CA THR A 227 9.26 6.65 21.22
C THR A 227 9.95 7.96 20.85
N GLY A 228 9.73 8.48 19.64
CA GLY A 228 10.42 9.65 19.09
C GLY A 228 11.90 9.41 18.73
N LEU A 229 12.39 8.17 18.81
CA LEU A 229 13.80 7.82 18.60
C LEU A 229 14.07 7.38 17.16
N THR A 230 15.26 7.68 16.63
CA THR A 230 15.75 7.07 15.38
C THR A 230 16.14 5.60 15.59
N LEU A 231 16.39 4.86 14.52
CA LEU A 231 16.91 3.49 14.62
C LEU A 231 18.27 3.48 15.36
N GLU A 232 19.19 4.39 15.04
CA GLU A 232 20.47 4.48 15.74
C GLU A 232 20.30 4.76 17.25
N GLN A 233 19.40 5.65 17.64
CA GLN A 233 19.11 5.92 19.05
C GLN A 233 18.49 4.70 19.75
N THR A 234 17.59 3.99 19.07
CA THR A 234 16.96 2.75 19.56
C THR A 234 18.02 1.65 19.80
N LEU A 235 18.91 1.45 18.83
CA LEU A 235 20.03 0.50 18.91
C LEU A 235 21.13 0.93 19.90
N ARG A 236 21.20 2.21 20.29
CA ARG A 236 22.10 2.64 21.38
C ARG A 236 21.47 2.47 22.76
N LYS A 237 20.15 2.51 22.86
CA LYS A 237 19.38 2.47 24.12
C LYS A 237 19.10 1.05 24.64
N LYS A 238 18.90 0.07 23.74
CA LYS A 238 18.64 -1.34 24.09
C LYS A 238 19.56 -2.27 23.31
N LYS A 239 20.02 -3.35 23.94
CA LYS A 239 20.68 -4.48 23.27
C LYS A 239 19.65 -5.50 22.81
N TYR A 240 19.88 -6.09 21.65
CA TYR A 240 19.01 -7.07 21.00
C TYR A 240 19.84 -8.29 20.61
N GLY A 241 19.34 -9.51 20.85
CA GLY A 241 20.02 -10.71 20.38
C GLY A 241 19.64 -11.10 18.95
N LYS A 242 18.50 -10.62 18.43
CA LYS A 242 18.13 -10.74 17.01
C LYS A 242 17.64 -9.43 16.42
N ILE A 243 17.94 -9.19 15.14
CA ILE A 243 17.44 -8.05 14.38
C ILE A 243 16.92 -8.56 13.03
N TYR A 244 15.61 -8.44 12.80
CA TYR A 244 14.93 -8.86 11.58
C TYR A 244 14.69 -7.64 10.69
N MET A 245 15.19 -7.65 9.45
CA MET A 245 15.07 -6.54 8.51
C MET A 245 14.18 -6.92 7.33
N LEU A 246 13.06 -6.22 7.13
CA LEU A 246 12.16 -6.37 5.97
C LEU A 246 11.93 -4.99 5.34
N LEU A 247 12.71 -4.72 4.30
CA LEU A 247 12.75 -3.49 3.51
C LEU A 247 13.13 -3.83 2.07
N GLY A 248 12.68 -3.03 1.11
CA GLY A 248 13.04 -3.16 -0.31
C GLY A 248 11.87 -3.08 -1.27
N ILE A 249 10.62 -3.25 -0.80
CA ILE A 249 9.44 -3.14 -1.66
C ILE A 249 9.23 -1.70 -2.15
N ASN A 250 9.56 -0.71 -1.31
CA ASN A 250 9.50 0.72 -1.65
C ASN A 250 10.62 1.13 -2.62
N GLU A 251 11.68 0.32 -2.73
CA GLU A 251 12.85 0.56 -3.56
C GLU A 251 12.79 -0.14 -4.92
N ILE A 252 11.77 -0.96 -5.22
CA ILE A 252 11.68 -1.65 -6.53
C ILE A 252 11.75 -0.65 -7.69
N GLY A 253 11.05 0.49 -7.56
CA GLY A 253 11.03 1.58 -8.54
C GLY A 253 12.27 2.48 -8.61
N THR A 254 13.23 2.35 -7.67
CA THR A 254 14.23 3.39 -7.41
C THR A 254 15.66 2.85 -7.30
N GLY A 255 16.58 3.41 -8.11
CA GLY A 255 18.00 3.04 -8.11
C GLY A 255 18.30 1.66 -8.70
N SER A 256 19.55 1.37 -9.05
CA SER A 256 19.97 0.05 -9.53
C SER A 256 19.99 -0.99 -8.41
N THR A 257 20.03 -2.29 -8.75
CA THR A 257 20.18 -3.38 -7.77
C THR A 257 21.41 -3.13 -6.89
N ASP A 258 22.54 -2.80 -7.49
CA ASP A 258 23.82 -2.58 -6.78
C ASP A 258 23.76 -1.37 -5.83
N TYR A 259 23.04 -0.31 -6.24
CA TYR A 259 22.79 0.85 -5.37
C TYR A 259 22.04 0.41 -4.11
N PHE A 260 20.91 -0.28 -4.26
CA PHE A 260 20.12 -0.80 -3.15
C PHE A 260 20.92 -1.76 -2.25
N VAL A 261 21.62 -2.74 -2.83
CA VAL A 261 22.44 -3.71 -2.07
C VAL A 261 23.55 -3.00 -1.30
N ARG A 262 24.17 -1.97 -1.86
CA ARG A 262 25.17 -1.16 -1.15
C ARG A 262 24.58 -0.41 0.05
N HIS A 263 23.43 0.25 -0.10
CA HIS A 263 22.78 0.92 1.03
C HIS A 263 22.31 -0.07 2.11
N TYR A 264 21.85 -1.27 1.70
CA TYR A 264 21.50 -2.34 2.64
C TYR A 264 22.74 -2.88 3.38
N SER A 265 23.86 -3.07 2.68
CA SER A 265 25.17 -3.45 3.25
C SER A 265 25.68 -2.42 4.26
N ASN A 266 25.57 -1.12 3.93
CA ASN A 266 25.90 -0.02 4.83
C ASN A 266 25.04 -0.05 6.10
N ALA A 267 23.73 -0.27 5.96
CA ALA A 267 22.81 -0.38 7.09
C ALA A 267 23.14 -1.58 7.98
N VAL A 268 23.38 -2.77 7.40
CA VAL A 268 23.80 -3.98 8.14
C VAL A 268 25.13 -3.75 8.87
N THR A 269 26.12 -3.16 8.20
CA THR A 269 27.42 -2.83 8.80
C THR A 269 27.27 -1.87 9.99
N LYS A 270 26.46 -0.81 9.83
CA LYS A 270 26.15 0.14 10.90
C LYS A 270 25.44 -0.54 12.06
N ILE A 271 24.44 -1.38 11.80
CA ILE A 271 23.74 -2.17 12.84
C ILE A 271 24.74 -3.04 13.61
N ARG A 272 25.60 -3.81 12.93
CA ARG A 272 26.64 -4.64 13.57
C ARG A 272 27.58 -3.83 14.47
N SER A 273 27.99 -2.63 14.06
CA SER A 273 28.81 -1.75 14.92
C SER A 273 28.11 -1.26 16.20
N LEU A 274 26.78 -1.18 16.19
CA LEU A 274 25.97 -0.79 17.36
C LEU A 274 25.58 -2.02 18.22
N GLN A 275 25.48 -3.19 17.58
CA GLN A 275 24.99 -4.45 18.12
C GLN A 275 25.90 -5.60 17.64
N PRO A 276 27.13 -5.72 18.18
CA PRO A 276 28.11 -6.68 17.68
C PRO A 276 27.71 -8.15 17.91
N ASP A 277 26.90 -8.40 18.94
CA ASP A 277 26.46 -9.72 19.38
C ASP A 277 25.10 -10.14 18.78
N ALA A 278 24.45 -9.26 18.00
CA ALA A 278 23.12 -9.51 17.45
C ALA A 278 23.18 -10.35 16.17
N VAL A 279 22.33 -11.38 16.09
CA VAL A 279 22.08 -12.08 14.83
C VAL A 279 21.14 -11.25 13.95
N ILE A 280 21.57 -10.94 12.74
CA ILE A 280 20.80 -10.17 11.76
C ILE A 280 20.15 -11.14 10.75
N TYR A 281 18.84 -11.03 10.58
CA TYR A 281 18.05 -11.73 9.57
C TYR A 281 17.61 -10.73 8.50
N ILE A 282 18.22 -10.82 7.32
CA ILE A 282 17.77 -10.08 6.14
C ILE A 282 16.63 -10.89 5.53
N GLN A 283 15.41 -10.42 5.71
CA GLN A 283 14.23 -11.06 5.13
C GLN A 283 14.12 -10.72 3.65
N SER A 284 13.65 -11.68 2.85
CA SER A 284 13.34 -11.43 1.46
C SER A 284 12.22 -10.40 1.32
N ILE A 285 12.32 -9.58 0.27
CA ILE A 285 11.21 -8.74 -0.18
C ILE A 285 10.14 -9.69 -0.68
N LEU A 286 8.92 -9.55 -0.15
CA LEU A 286 7.78 -10.35 -0.58
C LEU A 286 7.50 -10.12 -2.08
N TYR A 287 7.15 -11.20 -2.79
CA TYR A 287 6.58 -11.06 -4.12
C TYR A 287 5.26 -10.28 -4.07
N VAL A 288 4.91 -9.68 -5.20
CA VAL A 288 3.60 -9.09 -5.45
C VAL A 288 2.70 -10.12 -6.12
N THR A 289 1.39 -9.86 -6.19
CA THR A 289 0.46 -10.78 -6.87
C THR A 289 0.67 -10.80 -8.39
N PRO A 290 0.25 -11.86 -9.11
CA PRO A 290 0.30 -11.90 -10.57
C PRO A 290 -0.38 -10.70 -11.25
N SER A 291 -1.53 -10.25 -10.74
CA SER A 291 -2.21 -9.05 -11.25
C SER A 291 -1.35 -7.77 -11.14
N LYS A 292 -0.64 -7.62 -10.01
CA LYS A 292 0.25 -6.47 -9.76
C LYS A 292 1.52 -6.55 -10.60
N ALA A 293 2.14 -7.73 -10.68
CA ALA A 293 3.36 -7.96 -11.46
C ALA A 293 3.15 -7.76 -12.97
N SER A 294 1.97 -8.11 -13.50
CA SER A 294 1.64 -7.94 -14.93
C SER A 294 1.21 -6.50 -15.28
N GLY A 295 0.73 -5.73 -14.31
CA GLY A 295 0.30 -4.34 -14.52
C GLY A 295 1.43 -3.29 -14.57
N GLU A 296 2.67 -3.62 -14.16
CA GLU A 296 3.74 -2.62 -14.00
C GLU A 296 5.09 -3.05 -14.58
N SER A 297 5.71 -2.16 -15.37
CA SER A 297 7.00 -2.39 -16.04
C SER A 297 8.19 -2.49 -15.08
N VAL A 298 8.13 -1.80 -13.94
CA VAL A 298 9.20 -1.80 -12.92
C VAL A 298 8.81 -2.56 -11.67
N PHE A 299 7.58 -2.39 -11.16
CA PHE A 299 7.11 -2.98 -9.91
C PHE A 299 6.59 -4.42 -10.11
N ASN A 300 7.50 -5.36 -10.34
CA ASN A 300 7.18 -6.76 -10.65
C ASN A 300 8.15 -7.77 -10.05
N ASN A 301 7.73 -9.04 -10.04
CA ASN A 301 8.48 -10.13 -9.40
C ASN A 301 9.83 -10.44 -10.05
N THR A 302 10.04 -10.05 -11.32
CA THR A 302 11.37 -10.10 -11.95
C THR A 302 12.34 -9.16 -11.25
N ASN A 303 11.93 -7.94 -10.93
CA ASN A 303 12.78 -6.98 -10.23
C ASN A 303 12.87 -7.28 -8.72
N VAL A 304 11.79 -7.73 -8.06
CA VAL A 304 11.85 -8.26 -6.68
C VAL A 304 12.90 -9.37 -6.57
N ARG A 305 12.89 -10.34 -7.50
CA ARG A 305 13.86 -11.46 -7.53
C ARG A 305 15.30 -10.99 -7.71
N LYS A 306 15.56 -9.96 -8.53
CA LYS A 306 16.89 -9.34 -8.66
C LYS A 306 17.36 -8.73 -7.33
N ARG A 307 16.48 -7.99 -6.63
CA ARG A 307 16.80 -7.41 -5.32
C ARG A 307 17.05 -8.50 -4.27
N ASN A 308 16.20 -9.52 -4.20
CA ASN A 308 16.34 -10.67 -3.29
C ASN A 308 17.64 -11.45 -3.52
N ASN A 309 18.03 -11.69 -4.77
CA ASN A 309 19.33 -12.27 -5.10
C ASN A 309 20.50 -11.41 -4.58
N GLY A 310 20.38 -10.08 -4.67
CA GLY A 310 21.36 -9.14 -4.10
C GLY A 310 21.38 -9.10 -2.58
N LEU A 311 20.22 -9.19 -1.91
CA LEU A 311 20.15 -9.30 -0.45
C LEU A 311 20.80 -10.59 0.06
N LYS A 312 20.64 -11.69 -0.68
CA LYS A 312 21.23 -12.99 -0.33
C LYS A 312 22.76 -12.96 -0.30
N THR A 313 23.43 -12.09 -1.06
CA THR A 313 24.91 -11.97 -1.02
C THR A 313 25.42 -11.25 0.22
N LEU A 314 24.54 -10.64 1.03
CA LEU A 314 24.93 -9.96 2.28
C LEU A 314 24.97 -10.89 3.50
N ALA A 315 24.50 -12.13 3.35
CA ALA A 315 24.56 -13.14 4.42
C ALA A 315 25.98 -13.72 4.55
N ASP A 316 26.52 -13.74 5.77
CA ASP A 316 27.82 -14.35 6.10
C ASP A 316 27.70 -15.76 6.68
N GLY A 317 26.47 -16.22 6.96
CA GLY A 317 26.17 -17.55 7.50
C GLY A 317 26.64 -17.77 8.94
N LYS A 318 27.03 -16.70 9.64
CA LYS A 318 27.52 -16.73 11.03
C LYS A 318 26.69 -15.82 11.93
N ASN A 319 26.58 -14.55 11.53
CA ASN A 319 25.87 -13.51 12.27
C ASN A 319 24.87 -12.75 11.38
N VAL A 320 24.99 -12.86 10.05
CA VAL A 320 24.04 -12.32 9.08
C VAL A 320 23.49 -13.46 8.23
N PHE A 321 22.17 -13.66 8.30
CA PHE A 321 21.44 -14.72 7.60
C PHE A 321 20.43 -14.11 6.64
N TYR A 322 20.23 -14.77 5.49
CA TYR A 322 19.15 -14.43 4.56
C TYR A 322 17.97 -15.37 4.81
N LEU A 323 16.77 -14.80 4.98
CA LEU A 323 15.55 -15.53 5.31
C LEU A 323 14.50 -15.37 4.21
N ASN A 324 14.19 -16.47 3.51
CA ASN A 324 13.34 -16.47 2.31
C ASN A 324 11.83 -16.53 2.64
N ILE A 325 11.35 -15.52 3.38
CA ILE A 325 9.97 -15.46 3.89
C ILE A 325 8.89 -15.48 2.80
N ASP A 326 9.22 -15.13 1.55
CA ASP A 326 8.35 -15.28 0.37
C ASP A 326 7.87 -16.72 0.18
N SER A 327 8.67 -17.74 0.52
CA SER A 327 8.27 -19.14 0.38
C SER A 327 7.10 -19.57 1.30
N ALA A 328 6.69 -18.73 2.25
CA ALA A 328 5.48 -18.93 3.06
C ALA A 328 4.19 -18.43 2.38
N ILE A 329 4.30 -17.68 1.26
CA ILE A 329 3.17 -17.03 0.58
C ILE A 329 3.23 -17.09 -0.97
N ASP A 330 4.27 -17.71 -1.52
CA ASP A 330 4.49 -17.90 -2.96
C ASP A 330 3.49 -18.92 -3.53
N ASP A 331 2.96 -18.64 -4.73
CA ASP A 331 2.00 -19.47 -5.46
C ASP A 331 2.63 -20.66 -6.19
N GLY A 332 3.95 -20.87 -6.02
CA GLY A 332 4.77 -21.86 -6.71
C GLY A 332 5.22 -21.43 -8.12
N ASN A 333 4.71 -20.32 -8.64
CA ASN A 333 5.12 -19.72 -9.91
C ASN A 333 6.00 -18.46 -9.70
N GLY A 334 6.36 -18.14 -8.46
CA GLY A 334 7.20 -16.99 -8.13
C GLY A 334 6.43 -15.68 -7.98
N ASN A 335 5.19 -15.75 -7.49
CA ASN A 335 4.32 -14.61 -7.18
C ASN A 335 3.62 -14.83 -5.84
N MET A 336 3.21 -13.76 -5.15
CA MET A 336 2.30 -13.91 -4.01
C MET A 336 0.94 -14.43 -4.49
N HIS A 337 0.34 -15.38 -3.79
CA HIS A 337 -1.04 -15.81 -4.05
C HIS A 337 -1.99 -14.60 -4.22
N GLU A 338 -2.71 -14.53 -5.35
CA GLU A 338 -3.58 -13.41 -5.71
C GLU A 338 -4.59 -13.05 -4.60
N GLU A 339 -5.17 -14.07 -3.96
CA GLU A 339 -6.14 -13.91 -2.89
C GLU A 339 -5.52 -13.40 -1.56
N TYR A 340 -4.19 -13.40 -1.42
CA TYR A 340 -3.50 -13.02 -0.18
C TYR A 340 -3.43 -11.50 0.01
N SER A 341 -3.47 -10.73 -1.08
CA SER A 341 -3.47 -9.27 -1.05
C SER A 341 -4.78 -8.65 -1.53
N GLY A 342 -5.04 -7.40 -1.17
CA GLY A 342 -6.14 -6.58 -1.70
C GLY A 342 -5.70 -5.52 -2.73
N ASP A 343 -4.43 -5.12 -2.69
CA ASP A 343 -3.81 -4.13 -3.59
C ASP A 343 -2.62 -4.73 -4.39
N GLY A 344 -2.40 -6.03 -4.23
CA GLY A 344 -1.33 -6.80 -4.84
C GLY A 344 0.02 -6.72 -4.13
N VAL A 345 0.12 -6.00 -3.00
CA VAL A 345 1.39 -5.76 -2.29
C VAL A 345 1.28 -6.13 -0.81
N HIS A 346 0.26 -5.63 -0.11
CA HIS A 346 0.11 -5.83 1.33
C HIS A 346 -0.69 -7.09 1.60
N LEU A 347 -0.19 -7.96 2.49
CA LEU A 347 -0.94 -9.12 2.95
C LEU A 347 -2.22 -8.69 3.69
N LYS A 348 -3.33 -9.37 3.41
CA LYS A 348 -4.54 -9.29 4.24
C LYS A 348 -4.22 -9.91 5.61
N ALA A 349 -4.75 -9.30 6.67
CA ALA A 349 -4.51 -9.67 8.08
C ALA A 349 -4.44 -11.19 8.36
N LYS A 350 -5.35 -11.98 7.77
CA LYS A 350 -5.43 -13.44 7.98
C LYS A 350 -4.23 -14.26 7.47
N TYR A 351 -3.34 -13.69 6.66
CA TYR A 351 -2.19 -14.41 6.09
C TYR A 351 -0.85 -14.06 6.76
N TYR A 352 -0.75 -13.00 7.58
CA TYR A 352 0.46 -12.73 8.35
C TYR A 352 0.92 -13.89 9.27
N PRO A 353 0.02 -14.70 9.87
CA PRO A 353 0.44 -15.90 10.62
C PRO A 353 1.28 -16.90 9.82
N LEU A 354 1.17 -16.94 8.48
CA LEU A 354 2.03 -17.79 7.64
C LEU A 354 3.50 -17.33 7.71
N LEU A 355 3.74 -16.01 7.71
CA LEU A 355 5.07 -15.45 7.92
C LEU A 355 5.56 -15.76 9.34
N SER A 356 4.71 -15.68 10.35
CA SER A 356 5.08 -15.97 11.74
C SER A 356 5.54 -17.41 11.89
N THR A 357 4.75 -18.38 11.42
CA THR A 357 5.12 -19.81 11.43
C THR A 357 6.44 -20.04 10.68
N TYR A 358 6.63 -19.42 9.52
CA TYR A 358 7.88 -19.55 8.78
C TYR A 358 9.08 -18.98 9.55
N ILE A 359 8.95 -17.81 10.17
CA ILE A 359 10.02 -17.17 10.96
C ILE A 359 10.30 -17.98 12.26
N GLU A 360 9.27 -18.50 12.92
CA GLU A 360 9.37 -19.42 14.07
C GLU A 360 10.04 -20.76 13.71
N GLU A 361 9.89 -21.25 12.48
CA GLU A 361 10.57 -22.44 11.96
C GLU A 361 12.01 -22.21 11.48
N HIS A 362 12.45 -20.96 11.37
CA HIS A 362 13.74 -20.58 10.77
C HIS A 362 14.60 -19.67 11.66
N THR A 363 14.88 -20.14 12.89
CA THR A 363 15.78 -19.48 13.84
C THR A 363 17.16 -20.16 13.87
N VAL A 364 18.19 -19.52 14.46
CA VAL A 364 19.55 -20.09 14.65
C VAL A 364 19.90 -20.29 16.12
#